data_AF-A0A937MRI6-F1
#
_entry.id   AF-A0A937MRI6-F1
#
_cell.length_a   1.000
_cell.length_b   1.000
_cell.length_c   1.000
_cell.angle_alpha   90.00
_cell.angle_beta   90.00
_cell.angle_gamma   90.00
#
_symmetry.space_group_name_H-M   'P 1'
#
loop_
_entity.id
_entity.type
_entity.pdbx_description
1 polymer ?
#
loop_
_entity_poly.entity_id
_entity_poly.type
_entity_poly.pdbx_seq_one_letter_code
_entity_poly.pdbx_strand_id
1 'polypeptide(L)'
;MLKKIFCSALVLFGSFSLYAQDEEIPWRKDITMLVVPREPLAVQVAQDISRRYPVLLVCYQVTPAEPVLHAWNGKSWVPVTTADYVNGTFFTHRPRHAVIVEPEGSPAPEILIPDGTWCESGNRLTSTNTRVMIHLLGRYFDFPYRYWVQFSKRYNYTLEETNPALINVPWVHYRGDKIVPAFKKRDSDLDMDKWFFLDITPPEPIEPVVIEAEPEALPPAEIPAEELIEEPAEEPVELPAEEPAATVEEIVVELTETVPNVVIEEVTAPAVEVSPFSTNDIPAAELIVLPAE
;
A
#
# COMPACT_ATOMS: atom_id res chain seq x y z
N MET A 1 -35.26 9.57 -46.95
CA MET A 1 -34.98 10.07 -45.59
C MET A 1 -33.91 9.28 -44.83
N LEU A 2 -33.58 8.04 -45.20
CA LEU A 2 -32.56 7.22 -44.52
C LEU A 2 -31.12 7.79 -44.50
N LYS A 3 -30.68 8.52 -45.54
CA LYS A 3 -29.30 9.02 -45.63
C LYS A 3 -28.92 10.11 -44.61
N LYS A 4 -29.90 10.84 -44.06
CA LYS A 4 -29.65 11.91 -43.07
C LYS A 4 -29.45 11.37 -41.65
N ILE A 5 -29.97 10.18 -41.36
CA ILE A 5 -29.86 9.55 -40.04
C ILE A 5 -28.46 8.94 -39.86
N PHE A 6 -27.85 8.42 -40.93
CA PHE A 6 -26.55 7.75 -40.86
C PHE A 6 -25.38 8.71 -40.60
N CYS A 7 -25.41 9.94 -41.11
CA CYS A 7 -24.37 10.94 -40.81
C CYS A 7 -24.43 11.46 -39.37
N SER A 8 -25.61 11.49 -38.75
CA SER A 8 -25.74 11.95 -37.35
C SER A 8 -25.19 10.93 -36.35
N ALA A 9 -25.28 9.63 -36.65
CA ALA A 9 -24.74 8.59 -35.79
C ALA A 9 -23.19 8.56 -35.81
N LEU A 10 -22.58 8.79 -36.98
CA LEU A 10 -21.11 8.78 -37.13
C LEU A 10 -20.43 9.96 -36.42
N VAL A 11 -21.09 11.12 -36.34
CA VAL A 11 -20.57 12.28 -35.58
C VAL A 11 -20.67 12.05 -34.07
N LEU A 12 -21.70 11.34 -33.59
CA LEU A 12 -21.84 11.02 -32.16
C LEU A 12 -20.85 9.96 -31.66
N PHE A 13 -20.44 9.01 -32.51
CA PHE A 13 -19.41 8.03 -32.12
C PHE A 13 -17.99 8.58 -32.21
N GLY A 14 -17.69 9.47 -33.17
CA GLY A 14 -16.36 10.10 -33.30
C GLY A 14 -16.00 11.04 -32.15
N SER A 15 -16.99 11.72 -31.55
CA SER A 15 -16.77 12.59 -30.39
C SER A 15 -16.57 11.80 -29.09
N PHE A 16 -17.12 10.59 -28.96
CA PHE A 16 -16.86 9.74 -27.80
C PHE A 16 -15.42 9.18 -27.78
N SER A 17 -14.81 8.90 -28.94
CA SER A 17 -13.43 8.42 -29.00
C SER A 17 -12.38 9.48 -28.65
N LEU A 18 -12.71 10.77 -28.75
CA LEU A 18 -11.83 11.87 -28.32
C LEU A 18 -11.87 12.11 -26.80
N TYR A 19 -12.93 11.67 -26.11
CA TYR A 19 -13.01 11.65 -24.64
C TYR A 19 -12.45 10.37 -24.01
N ALA A 20 -12.09 9.38 -24.83
CA ALA A 20 -11.40 8.17 -24.40
C ALA A 20 -9.87 8.28 -24.56
N GLN A 21 -9.33 9.50 -24.65
CA GLN A 21 -7.94 9.71 -24.26
C GLN A 21 -7.89 9.32 -22.78
N ASP A 22 -7.06 8.33 -22.43
CA ASP A 22 -6.68 8.02 -21.05
C ASP A 22 -6.11 9.31 -20.44
N GLU A 23 -6.99 10.16 -19.88
CA GLU A 23 -6.57 11.12 -18.89
C GLU A 23 -6.01 10.25 -17.76
N GLU A 24 -4.67 10.16 -17.70
CA GLU A 24 -3.96 9.54 -16.59
C GLU A 24 -4.60 10.05 -15.31
N ILE A 25 -5.38 9.19 -14.67
CA ILE A 25 -6.29 9.66 -13.64
C ILE A 25 -5.42 10.31 -12.55
N PRO A 26 -5.58 11.60 -12.23
CA PRO A 26 -4.58 12.36 -11.49
C PRO A 26 -4.26 11.74 -10.12
N TRP A 27 -5.20 11.01 -9.51
CA TRP A 27 -4.99 10.26 -8.27
C TRP A 27 -3.98 9.10 -8.36
N ARG A 28 -3.57 8.67 -9.57
CA ARG A 28 -2.53 7.65 -9.75
C ARG A 28 -1.11 8.21 -9.66
N LYS A 29 -0.94 9.53 -9.70
CA LYS A 29 0.38 10.18 -9.62
C LYS A 29 0.90 10.35 -8.20
N ASP A 30 -0.01 10.40 -7.22
CA ASP A 30 0.33 10.68 -5.82
C ASP A 30 0.01 9.49 -4.92
N ILE A 31 0.60 8.33 -5.24
CA ILE A 31 0.48 7.12 -4.43
C ILE A 31 1.32 7.29 -3.16
N THR A 32 0.70 7.07 -2.01
CA THR A 32 1.40 7.04 -0.71
C THR A 32 1.63 5.60 -0.29
N MET A 33 2.86 5.24 0.04
CA MET A 33 3.15 3.99 0.73
C MET A 33 2.91 4.15 2.23
N LEU A 34 2.01 3.34 2.78
CA LEU A 34 1.75 3.29 4.22
C LEU A 34 2.38 2.02 4.77
N VAL A 35 3.43 2.18 5.57
CA VAL A 35 4.19 1.09 6.19
C VAL A 35 3.75 0.98 7.64
N VAL A 36 3.15 -0.15 8.03
CA VAL A 36 2.55 -0.32 9.36
C VAL A 36 3.08 -1.55 10.08
N PRO A 37 3.21 -1.54 11.42
CA PRO A 37 3.60 -2.74 12.14
C PRO A 37 2.50 -3.79 12.01
N ARG A 38 2.87 -5.07 12.14
CA ARG A 38 1.94 -6.21 12.10
C ARG A 38 1.10 -6.32 13.37
N GLU A 39 0.49 -5.21 13.79
CA GLU A 39 -0.46 -5.11 14.89
C GLU A 39 -1.89 -5.12 14.32
N PRO A 40 -2.82 -5.93 14.85
CA PRO A 40 -4.15 -6.11 14.25
C PRO A 40 -4.91 -4.81 14.01
N LEU A 41 -4.93 -3.90 14.99
CA LEU A 41 -5.65 -2.63 14.87
C LEU A 41 -4.98 -1.65 13.91
N ALA A 42 -3.64 -1.55 13.93
CA ALA A 42 -2.90 -0.68 13.02
C ALA A 42 -3.11 -1.13 11.55
N VAL A 43 -3.03 -2.45 11.31
CA VAL A 43 -3.29 -3.04 9.99
C VAL A 43 -4.74 -2.80 9.56
N GLN A 44 -5.71 -2.96 10.48
CA GLN A 44 -7.13 -2.73 10.17
C GLN A 44 -7.42 -1.28 9.77
N VAL A 45 -6.86 -0.30 10.50
CA VAL A 45 -6.98 1.12 10.16
C VAL A 45 -6.37 1.39 8.79
N ALA A 46 -5.17 0.87 8.54
CA ALA A 46 -4.47 1.06 7.28
C ALA A 46 -5.22 0.46 6.08
N GLN A 47 -5.84 -0.72 6.26
CA GLN A 47 -6.72 -1.32 5.26
C GLN A 47 -8.00 -0.50 5.01
N ASP A 48 -8.58 0.10 6.04
CA ASP A 48 -9.74 0.97 5.85
C ASP A 48 -9.41 2.27 5.10
N ILE A 49 -8.19 2.76 5.25
CA ILE A 49 -7.66 3.90 4.50
C ILE A 49 -7.39 3.50 3.04
N SER A 50 -6.74 2.36 2.80
CA SER A 50 -6.40 1.91 1.44
C SER A 50 -7.62 1.60 0.55
N ARG A 51 -8.79 1.37 1.16
CA ARG A 51 -10.08 1.26 0.44
C ARG A 51 -10.59 2.58 -0.12
N ARG A 52 -10.07 3.72 0.35
CA ARG A 52 -10.59 5.07 0.05
C ARG A 52 -9.57 5.98 -0.63
N TYR A 53 -8.29 5.72 -0.42
CA TYR A 53 -7.16 6.52 -0.89
C TYR A 53 -6.17 5.66 -1.69
N PRO A 54 -5.41 6.25 -2.63
CA PRO A 54 -4.40 5.55 -3.40
C PRO A 54 -3.17 5.22 -2.52
N VAL A 55 -3.33 4.21 -1.68
CA VAL A 55 -2.32 3.80 -0.70
C VAL A 55 -1.77 2.43 -1.04
N LEU A 56 -0.45 2.35 -1.16
CA LEU A 56 0.27 1.08 -1.18
C LEU A 56 0.53 0.67 0.27
N LEU A 57 -0.09 -0.42 0.70
CA LEU A 57 -0.01 -0.86 2.09
C LEU A 57 1.07 -1.93 2.26
N VAL A 58 2.04 -1.68 3.12
CA VAL A 58 3.07 -2.64 3.55
C VAL A 58 2.92 -2.86 5.04
N CYS A 59 2.90 -4.11 5.49
CA CYS A 59 3.05 -4.43 6.90
C CYS A 59 4.43 -5.01 7.18
N TYR A 60 5.00 -4.65 8.33
CA TYR A 60 6.29 -5.15 8.77
C TYR A 60 6.21 -5.79 10.14
N GLN A 61 7.08 -6.77 10.37
CA GLN A 61 7.28 -7.39 11.67
C GLN A 61 8.78 -7.39 11.96
N VAL A 62 9.17 -6.77 13.07
CA VAL A 62 10.58 -6.73 13.49
C VAL A 62 10.98 -8.12 13.98
N THR A 63 12.09 -8.65 13.45
CA THR A 63 12.72 -9.89 13.94
C THR A 63 14.20 -9.63 14.23
N PRO A 64 14.91 -10.53 14.96
CA PRO A 64 16.32 -10.32 15.30
C PRO A 64 17.29 -10.28 14.11
N ALA A 65 16.92 -10.91 12.99
CA ALA A 65 17.76 -10.94 11.79
C ALA A 65 17.39 -9.79 10.84
N GLU A 66 16.19 -9.84 10.26
CA GLU A 66 15.69 -8.86 9.31
C GLU A 66 14.18 -8.67 9.48
N PRO A 67 13.61 -7.49 9.16
CA PRO A 67 12.18 -7.31 9.22
C PRO A 67 11.47 -8.15 8.15
N VAL A 68 10.40 -8.83 8.53
CA VAL A 68 9.54 -9.56 7.61
C VAL A 68 8.51 -8.61 7.04
N LEU A 69 8.45 -8.48 5.71
CA LEU A 69 7.57 -7.55 5.01
C LEU A 69 6.49 -8.27 4.23
N HIS A 70 5.27 -7.74 4.26
CA HIS A 70 4.22 -8.15 3.35
C HIS A 70 3.52 -6.93 2.76
N ALA A 71 3.32 -6.93 1.45
CA ALA A 71 2.53 -5.92 0.77
C ALA A 71 1.10 -6.42 0.52
N TRP A 72 0.13 -5.51 0.60
CA TRP A 72 -1.26 -5.80 0.25
C TRP A 72 -1.49 -5.56 -1.24
N ASN A 73 -1.88 -6.59 -1.99
CA ASN A 73 -2.14 -6.48 -3.43
C ASN A 73 -3.61 -6.16 -3.77
N GLY A 74 -4.45 -5.83 -2.77
CA GLY A 74 -5.89 -5.64 -2.92
C GLY A 74 -6.73 -6.87 -2.57
N LYS A 75 -6.14 -8.08 -2.56
CA LYS A 75 -6.81 -9.35 -2.29
C LYS A 75 -6.19 -10.14 -1.14
N SER A 76 -4.86 -10.17 -1.09
CA SER A 76 -4.08 -10.93 -0.12
C SER A 76 -2.79 -10.19 0.24
N TRP A 77 -2.22 -10.59 1.37
CA TRP A 77 -0.87 -10.20 1.75
C TRP A 77 0.13 -11.07 0.98
N VAL A 78 1.12 -10.44 0.35
CA VAL A 78 2.17 -11.10 -0.44
C VAL A 78 3.50 -10.77 0.24
N PRO A 79 4.39 -11.77 0.49
CA PRO A 79 5.69 -11.50 1.07
C PRO A 79 6.53 -10.62 0.15
N VAL A 80 7.29 -9.70 0.73
CA VAL A 80 8.24 -8.83 0.01
C VAL A 80 9.61 -9.04 0.64
N THR A 81 10.62 -9.26 -0.20
CA THR A 81 12.00 -9.39 0.30
C THR A 81 12.52 -8.02 0.72
N THR A 82 13.45 -7.99 1.68
CA THR A 82 14.13 -6.76 2.09
C THR A 82 14.84 -6.09 0.92
N ALA A 83 15.49 -6.87 0.05
CA ALA A 83 16.13 -6.38 -1.16
C ALA A 83 15.13 -5.74 -2.15
N ASP A 84 13.97 -6.36 -2.39
CA ASP A 84 12.97 -5.78 -3.30
C ASP A 84 12.36 -4.50 -2.74
N TYR A 85 12.17 -4.44 -1.41
CA TYR A 85 11.69 -3.24 -0.73
C TYR A 85 12.68 -2.08 -0.88
N VAL A 86 13.95 -2.29 -0.55
CA VAL A 86 15.01 -1.26 -0.64
C VAL A 86 15.16 -0.74 -2.06
N ASN A 87 15.14 -1.64 -3.06
CA ASN A 87 15.29 -1.28 -4.47
C ASN A 87 13.99 -0.73 -5.10
N GLY A 88 12.86 -0.79 -4.41
CA GLY A 88 11.58 -0.36 -4.94
C GLY A 88 11.12 -1.14 -6.18
N THR A 89 11.36 -2.45 -6.22
CA THR A 89 11.04 -3.31 -7.39
C THR A 89 9.70 -4.03 -7.26
N PHE A 90 9.11 -4.07 -6.07
CA PHE A 90 7.91 -4.85 -5.77
C PHE A 90 6.58 -4.17 -6.15
N PHE A 91 6.60 -2.93 -6.65
CA PHE A 91 5.41 -2.18 -7.05
C PHE A 91 5.37 -1.91 -8.55
N THR A 92 4.15 -1.90 -9.11
CA THR A 92 3.94 -1.52 -10.52
C THR A 92 4.02 -0.01 -10.73
N HIS A 93 3.55 0.77 -9.75
CA HIS A 93 3.57 2.22 -9.76
C HIS A 93 4.35 2.69 -8.53
N ARG A 94 5.31 3.58 -8.73
CA ARG A 94 6.18 4.05 -7.64
C ARG A 94 5.40 4.98 -6.70
N PRO A 95 5.44 4.75 -5.37
CA PRO A 95 4.89 5.71 -4.42
C PRO A 95 5.78 6.94 -4.35
N ARG A 96 5.20 8.14 -4.34
CA ARG A 96 5.96 9.39 -4.17
C ARG A 96 6.21 9.72 -2.71
N HIS A 97 5.31 9.27 -1.85
CA HIS A 97 5.35 9.55 -0.43
C HIS A 97 5.34 8.26 0.37
N ALA A 98 6.00 8.27 1.52
CA ALA A 98 5.90 7.18 2.48
C ALA A 98 5.44 7.71 3.84
N VAL A 99 4.63 6.92 4.53
CA VAL A 99 4.29 7.14 5.94
C VAL A 99 4.62 5.86 6.69
N ILE A 100 5.60 5.94 7.59
CA ILE A 100 6.03 4.83 8.43
C ILE A 100 5.38 4.99 9.80
N VAL A 101 4.51 4.05 10.14
CA VAL A 101 3.89 3.97 11.47
C VAL A 101 4.79 3.13 12.36
N GLU A 102 5.12 3.65 13.54
CA GLU A 102 6.00 3.01 14.51
C GLU A 102 5.25 2.80 15.84
N PRO A 103 5.42 1.66 16.52
CA PRO A 103 4.95 1.50 17.89
C PRO A 103 5.63 2.48 18.84
N GLU A 104 4.91 2.92 19.87
CA GLU A 104 5.42 3.89 20.83
C GLU A 104 6.60 3.31 21.62
N GLY A 105 7.76 3.96 21.55
CA GLY A 105 9.00 3.50 22.19
C GLY A 105 9.77 2.39 21.44
N SER A 106 9.31 1.96 20.26
CA SER A 106 10.02 1.00 19.40
C SER A 106 10.09 1.52 17.97
N PRO A 107 11.17 2.24 17.59
CA PRO A 107 11.30 2.79 16.25
C PRO A 107 11.33 1.69 15.19
N ALA A 108 10.92 2.03 13.97
CA ALA A 108 11.06 1.12 12.84
C ALA A 108 12.56 0.92 12.52
N PRO A 109 12.95 -0.29 12.08
CA PRO A 109 14.29 -0.52 11.54
C PRO A 109 14.62 0.46 10.41
N GLU A 110 15.86 0.94 10.33
CA GLU A 110 16.29 1.92 9.33
C GLU A 110 16.11 1.43 7.89
N ILE A 111 16.19 0.13 7.65
CA ILE A 111 15.93 -0.48 6.33
C ILE A 111 14.51 -0.24 5.81
N LEU A 112 13.56 0.14 6.68
CA LEU A 112 12.19 0.50 6.28
C LEU A 112 12.09 1.94 5.78
N ILE A 113 13.09 2.78 6.03
CA ILE A 113 13.17 4.13 5.48
C ILE A 113 13.45 4.00 3.99
N PRO A 114 12.53 4.41 3.12
CA PRO A 114 12.74 4.30 1.69
C PRO A 114 13.84 5.26 1.24
N ASP A 115 14.54 4.85 0.18
CA ASP A 115 15.57 5.66 -0.45
C ASP A 115 14.96 6.72 -1.39
N GLY A 116 15.68 7.82 -1.59
CA GLY A 116 15.28 8.93 -2.45
C GLY A 116 15.25 8.60 -3.94
N THR A 117 15.71 7.41 -4.32
CA THR A 117 15.65 6.91 -5.71
C THR A 117 14.23 6.65 -6.19
N TRP A 118 13.32 6.27 -5.30
CA TRP A 118 11.95 5.94 -5.65
C TRP A 118 10.87 6.56 -4.77
N CYS A 119 11.23 7.14 -3.62
CA CYS A 119 10.32 7.88 -2.75
C CYS A 119 10.82 9.32 -2.58
N GLU A 120 10.00 10.32 -2.86
CA GLU A 120 10.43 11.73 -2.83
C GLU A 120 10.42 12.31 -1.41
N SER A 121 9.46 11.91 -0.58
CA SER A 121 9.39 12.37 0.81
C SER A 121 8.71 11.36 1.72
N GLY A 122 9.01 11.46 3.02
CA GLY A 122 8.47 10.55 4.01
C GLY A 122 7.97 11.26 5.25
N ASN A 123 7.12 10.58 6.00
CA ASN A 123 6.76 10.97 7.36
C ASN A 123 6.82 9.76 8.28
N ARG A 124 7.10 9.99 9.56
CA ARG A 124 6.98 8.99 10.62
C ARG A 124 5.83 9.34 11.54
N LEU A 125 5.06 8.33 11.92
CA LEU A 125 3.98 8.40 12.89
C LEU A 125 4.34 7.48 14.07
N THR A 126 4.76 8.04 15.20
CA THR A 126 5.36 7.28 16.32
C THR A 126 4.37 6.64 17.29
N SER A 127 3.17 6.30 16.82
CA SER A 127 2.14 5.69 17.67
C SER A 127 1.20 4.78 16.89
N THR A 128 0.95 3.58 17.42
CA THR A 128 -0.05 2.65 16.88
C THR A 128 -1.43 2.80 17.51
N ASN A 129 -1.63 3.83 18.35
CA ASN A 129 -2.93 4.13 18.93
C ASN A 129 -3.92 4.47 17.79
N THR A 130 -4.99 3.69 17.67
CA THR A 130 -5.96 3.81 16.59
C THR A 130 -6.53 5.22 16.43
N ARG A 131 -6.86 5.89 17.54
CA ARG A 131 -7.39 7.27 17.51
C ARG A 131 -6.36 8.25 16.95
N VAL A 132 -5.11 8.19 17.43
CA VAL A 132 -4.00 9.03 16.94
C VAL A 132 -3.76 8.77 15.45
N MET A 133 -3.71 7.51 15.04
CA MET A 133 -3.52 7.11 13.64
C MET A 133 -4.64 7.69 12.75
N ILE A 134 -5.90 7.55 13.14
CA ILE A 134 -7.05 8.09 12.39
C ILE A 134 -6.95 9.61 12.28
N HIS A 135 -6.62 10.31 13.38
CA HIS A 135 -6.48 11.76 13.38
C HIS A 135 -5.35 12.24 12.45
N LEU A 136 -4.13 11.72 12.62
CA LEU A 136 -2.97 12.18 11.87
C LEU A 136 -3.02 11.77 10.40
N LEU A 137 -3.39 10.52 10.10
CA LEU A 137 -3.57 10.08 8.71
C LEU A 137 -4.76 10.78 8.06
N GLY A 138 -5.83 11.03 8.81
CA GLY A 138 -6.97 11.77 8.28
C GLY A 138 -6.64 13.23 7.96
N ARG A 139 -5.73 13.85 8.72
CA ARG A 139 -5.17 15.17 8.37
C ARG A 139 -4.26 15.09 7.14
N TYR A 140 -3.39 14.08 7.06
CA TYR A 140 -2.48 13.88 5.94
C TYR A 140 -3.22 13.65 4.61
N PHE A 141 -4.25 12.82 4.62
CA PHE A 141 -5.09 12.51 3.45
C PHE A 141 -6.28 13.45 3.26
N ASP A 142 -6.34 14.55 4.01
CA ASP A 142 -7.41 15.55 3.97
C ASP A 142 -8.82 14.94 3.97
N PHE A 143 -9.15 14.20 5.03
CA PHE A 143 -10.41 13.46 5.12
C PHE A 143 -11.62 14.40 5.00
N PRO A 144 -12.59 14.09 4.12
CA PRO A 144 -13.88 14.78 4.14
C PRO A 144 -14.67 14.40 5.40
N TYR A 145 -15.57 15.29 5.85
CA TYR A 145 -16.43 15.09 7.02
C TYR A 145 -17.02 13.67 7.16
N ARG A 146 -17.57 13.14 6.06
CA ARG A 146 -18.19 11.81 6.02
C ARG A 146 -17.23 10.69 6.47
N TYR A 147 -15.93 10.82 6.20
CA TYR A 147 -14.95 9.81 6.59
C TYR A 147 -14.64 9.94 8.07
N TRP A 148 -14.49 11.15 8.61
CA TRP A 148 -14.36 11.35 10.06
C TRP A 148 -15.51 10.69 10.83
N VAL A 149 -16.77 10.89 10.39
CA VAL A 149 -17.95 10.24 11.00
C VAL A 149 -17.94 8.71 10.84
N GLN A 150 -17.48 8.19 9.71
CA GLN A 150 -17.40 6.74 9.50
C GLN A 150 -16.33 6.10 10.39
N PHE A 151 -15.13 6.70 10.48
CA PHE A 151 -14.06 6.19 11.33
C PHE A 151 -14.42 6.31 12.81
N SER A 152 -15.01 7.42 13.26
CA SER A 152 -15.43 7.58 14.65
C SER A 152 -16.45 6.49 15.05
N LYS A 153 -17.48 6.26 14.23
CA LYS A 153 -18.47 5.19 14.45
C LYS A 153 -17.84 3.79 14.44
N ARG A 154 -16.97 3.52 13.46
CA ARG A 154 -16.36 2.18 13.29
C ARG A 154 -15.45 1.78 14.44
N TYR A 155 -14.72 2.74 14.99
CA TYR A 155 -13.75 2.51 16.06
C TYR A 155 -14.29 2.93 17.45
N ASN A 156 -15.59 3.21 17.55
CA ASN A 156 -16.28 3.61 18.78
C ASN A 156 -15.63 4.81 19.50
N TYR A 157 -15.25 5.81 18.71
CA TYR A 157 -14.80 7.11 19.19
C TYR A 157 -15.84 8.18 18.93
N THR A 158 -15.77 9.25 19.69
CA THR A 158 -16.47 10.49 19.36
C THR A 158 -15.82 11.17 18.15
N LEU A 159 -16.58 12.02 17.45
CA LEU A 159 -16.04 12.76 16.32
C LEU A 159 -14.94 13.73 16.79
N GLU A 160 -15.09 14.26 17.99
CA GLU A 160 -14.21 15.20 18.65
C GLU A 160 -12.87 14.58 19.03
N GLU A 161 -12.84 13.30 19.41
CA GLU A 161 -11.60 12.57 19.71
C GLU A 161 -10.79 12.24 18.46
N THR A 162 -11.47 11.96 17.35
CA THR A 162 -10.83 11.56 16.07
C THR A 162 -10.49 12.75 15.18
N ASN A 163 -11.25 13.84 15.26
CA ASN A 163 -11.02 15.09 14.54
C ASN A 163 -11.07 16.30 15.49
N PRO A 164 -10.11 16.39 16.44
CA PRO A 164 -10.09 17.47 17.43
C PRO A 164 -9.89 18.86 16.82
N ALA A 165 -9.29 18.94 15.63
CA ALA A 165 -9.09 20.16 14.86
C ALA A 165 -10.31 20.57 14.00
N LEU A 166 -11.39 19.77 13.99
CA LEU A 166 -12.59 20.00 13.18
C LEU A 166 -12.30 20.22 11.69
N ILE A 167 -11.28 19.53 11.17
CA ILE A 167 -10.87 19.60 9.77
C ILE A 167 -12.04 19.17 8.89
N ASN A 168 -12.36 19.99 7.88
CA ASN A 168 -13.42 19.73 6.90
C ASN A 168 -14.81 19.49 7.51
N VAL A 169 -15.10 20.00 8.72
CA VAL A 169 -16.45 19.96 9.29
C VAL A 169 -17.26 21.12 8.70
N PRO A 170 -18.44 20.87 8.09
CA PRO A 170 -19.30 21.95 7.60
C PRO A 170 -19.86 22.82 8.73
N TRP A 171 -19.99 24.14 8.49
CA TRP A 171 -20.49 25.12 9.47
C TRP A 171 -21.86 24.75 10.07
N VAL A 172 -22.73 24.07 9.32
CA VAL A 172 -24.07 23.61 9.80
C VAL A 172 -24.00 22.58 10.92
N HIS A 173 -22.87 21.87 11.04
CA HIS A 173 -22.62 20.93 12.12
C HIS A 173 -22.02 21.61 13.36
N TYR A 174 -21.70 22.91 13.27
CA TYR A 174 -21.37 23.74 14.43
C TYR A 174 -22.67 24.20 15.07
N ARG A 175 -23.01 23.64 16.23
CA ARG A 175 -24.05 24.23 17.08
C ARG A 175 -23.43 25.47 17.74
N GLY A 176 -23.85 26.67 17.32
CA GLY A 176 -23.33 27.95 17.83
C GLY A 176 -23.35 28.08 19.36
N ASP A 177 -22.57 29.06 19.85
CA ASP A 177 -22.35 29.63 21.21
C ASP A 177 -22.21 28.68 22.42
N LYS A 178 -22.78 27.49 22.37
CA LYS A 178 -22.34 26.32 23.12
C LYS A 178 -21.14 25.76 22.40
N ILE A 179 -20.00 26.46 22.52
CA ILE A 179 -18.69 25.84 22.40
C ILE A 179 -18.79 24.55 23.21
N VAL A 180 -18.88 23.40 22.55
CA VAL A 180 -18.96 22.10 23.23
C VAL A 180 -17.79 22.13 24.21
N PRO A 181 -18.01 22.10 25.55
CA PRO A 181 -16.96 22.39 26.53
C PRO A 181 -15.82 21.36 26.57
N ALA A 182 -15.69 20.50 25.57
CA ALA A 182 -14.85 19.32 25.55
C ALA A 182 -13.99 19.17 24.29
N PHE A 183 -13.87 20.20 23.43
CA PHE A 183 -12.72 20.27 22.53
C PHE A 183 -11.50 20.56 23.38
N LYS A 184 -10.93 19.51 24.00
CA LYS A 184 -9.60 19.58 24.58
C LYS A 184 -8.65 19.87 23.43
N LYS A 185 -8.46 21.16 23.11
CA LYS A 185 -7.41 21.65 22.21
C LYS A 185 -6.05 21.00 22.52
N ARG A 186 -5.87 20.64 23.80
CA ARG A 186 -4.73 19.90 24.34
C ARG A 186 -4.46 18.56 23.63
N ASP A 187 -5.46 17.82 23.16
CA ASP A 187 -5.23 16.47 22.60
C ASP A 187 -4.78 16.53 21.12
N SER A 188 -5.16 17.58 20.37
CA SER A 188 -4.72 17.75 18.97
C SER A 188 -3.24 18.10 18.87
N ASP A 189 -2.74 18.97 19.75
CA ASP A 189 -1.35 19.42 19.71
C ASP A 189 -0.42 18.26 20.14
N LEU A 190 -0.84 17.47 21.14
CA LEU A 190 -0.11 16.28 21.60
C LEU A 190 0.01 15.19 20.51
N ASP A 191 -0.95 15.13 19.58
CA ASP A 191 -0.86 14.19 18.45
C ASP A 191 0.17 14.65 17.42
N MET A 192 0.30 15.95 17.20
CA MET A 192 1.28 16.47 16.24
C MET A 192 2.72 16.20 16.67
N ASP A 193 2.98 16.11 17.98
CA ASP A 193 4.27 15.67 18.53
C ASP A 193 4.63 14.22 18.13
N LYS A 194 3.67 13.46 17.59
CA LYS A 194 3.87 12.08 17.10
C LYS A 194 4.09 12.02 15.59
N TRP A 195 4.05 13.16 14.90
CA TRP A 195 4.22 13.26 13.45
C TRP A 195 5.55 13.94 13.11
N PHE A 196 6.45 13.21 12.46
CA PHE A 196 7.78 13.71 12.11
C PHE A 196 7.99 13.65 10.60
N PHE A 197 8.64 14.66 10.05
CA PHE A 197 9.12 14.60 8.68
C PHE A 197 10.32 13.64 8.61
N LEU A 198 10.37 12.84 7.55
CA LEU A 198 11.49 11.94 7.27
C LEU A 198 12.30 12.53 6.14
N ASP A 199 13.54 12.90 6.46
CA ASP A 199 14.50 13.37 5.47
C ASP A 199 14.93 12.18 4.60
N ILE A 200 14.37 12.13 3.39
CA ILE A 200 14.77 11.18 2.35
C ILE A 200 15.70 11.93 1.41
N THR A 201 17.00 11.67 1.53
CA THR A 201 18.00 12.28 0.64
C THR A 201 18.20 11.36 -0.56
N PRO A 202 17.99 11.83 -1.80
CA PRO A 202 18.36 11.05 -2.98
C PRO A 202 19.88 10.83 -2.99
N PRO A 203 20.36 9.64 -3.37
CA PRO A 203 21.79 9.38 -3.44
C PRO A 203 22.40 10.36 -4.44
N GLU A 204 23.58 10.89 -4.08
CA GLU A 204 24.31 11.78 -4.97
C GLU A 204 24.54 11.07 -6.32
N PRO A 205 24.29 11.74 -7.45
CA PRO A 205 24.54 11.15 -8.75
C PRO A 205 26.02 10.80 -8.82
N ILE A 206 26.33 9.51 -8.98
CA ILE A 206 27.71 9.06 -9.20
C ILE A 206 28.15 9.71 -10.50
N GLU A 207 29.01 10.73 -10.41
CA GLU A 207 29.62 11.32 -11.59
C GLU A 207 30.32 10.18 -12.33
N PRO A 208 30.08 10.03 -13.65
CA PRO A 208 30.75 9.00 -14.41
C PRO A 208 32.24 9.26 -14.29
N VAL A 209 32.95 8.40 -13.58
CA VAL A 209 34.41 8.41 -13.54
C VAL A 209 34.83 8.24 -14.99
N VAL A 210 35.27 9.33 -15.61
CA VAL A 210 35.90 9.31 -16.93
C VAL A 210 37.18 8.53 -16.72
N ILE A 211 37.12 7.21 -16.94
CA ILE A 211 38.30 6.39 -17.14
C ILE A 211 38.85 6.91 -18.47
N GLU A 212 39.70 7.93 -18.40
CA GLU A 212 40.63 8.22 -19.49
C GLU A 212 41.45 6.94 -19.64
N ALA A 213 41.05 6.11 -20.58
CA ALA A 213 41.86 5.01 -21.05
C ALA A 213 43.11 5.67 -21.64
N GLU A 214 44.14 5.81 -20.82
CA GLU A 214 45.48 6.10 -21.27
C GLU A 214 45.80 5.01 -22.28
N PRO A 215 45.98 5.33 -23.58
CA PRO A 215 46.28 4.33 -24.57
C PRO A 215 47.68 3.80 -24.25
N GLU A 216 47.76 2.65 -23.57
CA GLU A 216 48.97 1.84 -23.57
C GLU A 216 49.33 1.57 -25.03
N ALA A 217 50.33 2.32 -25.51
CA ALA A 217 50.93 2.11 -26.80
C ALA A 217 51.61 0.75 -26.78
N LEU A 218 50.87 -0.30 -27.17
CA LEU A 218 51.44 -1.61 -27.45
C LEU A 218 52.52 -1.43 -28.54
N PRO A 219 53.79 -1.80 -28.28
CA PRO A 219 54.80 -1.80 -29.32
C PRO A 219 54.39 -2.84 -30.39
N PRO A 220 54.67 -2.58 -31.68
CA PRO A 220 54.30 -3.47 -32.75
C PRO A 220 54.98 -4.83 -32.56
N ALA A 221 54.18 -5.87 -32.40
CA ALA A 221 54.64 -7.25 -32.45
C ALA A 221 55.10 -7.55 -33.89
N GLU A 222 56.41 -7.70 -34.08
CA GLU A 222 56.96 -8.39 -35.24
C GLU A 222 56.49 -9.84 -35.18
N ILE A 223 55.76 -10.29 -36.19
CA ILE A 223 55.32 -11.67 -36.36
C ILE A 223 56.35 -12.33 -37.29
N PRO A 224 57.20 -13.28 -36.81
CA PRO A 224 57.96 -14.15 -37.67
C PRO A 224 57.07 -15.29 -38.18
N ALA A 225 57.29 -15.60 -39.45
CA ALA A 225 56.85 -16.73 -40.27
C ALA A 225 56.08 -17.89 -39.58
N GLU A 226 54.97 -18.23 -40.22
CA GLU A 226 54.27 -19.52 -40.13
C GLU A 226 55.25 -20.70 -40.17
N GLU A 227 55.23 -21.52 -39.12
CA GLU A 227 55.74 -22.89 -39.19
C GLU A 227 54.59 -23.84 -38.84
N LEU A 228 54.15 -24.55 -39.88
CA LEU A 228 53.24 -25.69 -39.85
C LEU A 228 53.71 -26.69 -38.78
N ILE A 229 52.85 -27.00 -37.81
CA ILE A 229 53.00 -28.23 -37.02
C ILE A 229 51.67 -28.98 -37.04
N GLU A 230 51.79 -30.21 -37.50
CA GLU A 230 50.77 -31.21 -37.75
C GLU A 230 50.02 -31.63 -36.48
N GLU A 231 48.74 -31.93 -36.66
CA GLU A 231 47.90 -32.76 -35.77
C GLU A 231 48.63 -34.06 -35.37
N PRO A 232 48.38 -34.56 -34.15
CA PRO A 232 47.60 -35.80 -34.12
C PRO A 232 46.62 -35.92 -32.93
N ALA A 233 45.39 -36.29 -33.30
CA ALA A 233 44.61 -37.46 -32.86
C ALA A 233 44.53 -37.91 -31.38
N GLU A 234 43.27 -38.15 -30.99
CA GLU A 234 42.74 -39.06 -29.93
C GLU A 234 42.86 -38.55 -28.48
N GLU A 235 41.84 -38.61 -27.61
CA GLU A 235 40.84 -39.65 -27.36
C GLU A 235 39.47 -39.08 -26.90
N PRO A 236 38.35 -39.80 -27.13
CA PRO A 236 37.06 -39.49 -26.51
C PRO A 236 36.98 -40.08 -25.10
N VAL A 237 36.80 -39.21 -24.10
CA VAL A 237 36.50 -39.62 -22.71
C VAL A 237 35.04 -40.07 -22.62
N GLU A 238 34.84 -41.37 -22.44
CA GLU A 238 33.59 -41.98 -21.98
C GLU A 238 33.26 -41.53 -20.55
N LEU A 239 32.03 -41.07 -20.32
CA LEU A 239 31.44 -41.01 -18.98
C LEU A 239 30.14 -41.82 -18.97
N PRO A 240 29.94 -42.72 -17.98
CA PRO A 240 28.83 -43.66 -17.97
C PRO A 240 27.55 -43.06 -17.33
N ALA A 241 26.43 -43.42 -17.96
CA ALA A 241 25.15 -43.88 -17.42
C ALA A 241 24.53 -43.25 -16.13
N GLU A 242 23.38 -42.63 -16.37
CA GLU A 242 22.09 -42.66 -15.63
C GLU A 242 21.95 -43.40 -14.28
N GLU A 243 21.39 -42.65 -13.31
CA GLU A 243 20.28 -42.98 -12.38
C GLU A 243 20.45 -44.08 -11.29
N PRO A 244 19.67 -44.09 -10.17
CA PRO A 244 18.31 -43.55 -10.02
C PRO A 244 17.90 -42.86 -8.69
N ALA A 245 16.76 -42.17 -8.80
CA ALA A 245 15.63 -42.05 -7.87
C ALA A 245 15.87 -42.17 -6.34
N ALA A 246 15.70 -41.04 -5.65
CA ALA A 246 15.44 -41.01 -4.22
C ALA A 246 13.95 -40.78 -3.93
N THR A 247 13.48 -41.62 -3.02
CA THR A 247 12.12 -41.97 -2.63
C THR A 247 11.35 -40.81 -1.97
N VAL A 248 10.07 -40.69 -2.32
CA VAL A 248 9.09 -39.88 -1.61
C VAL A 248 8.63 -40.66 -0.38
N GLU A 249 8.97 -40.19 0.82
CA GLU A 249 8.34 -40.67 2.05
C GLU A 249 7.10 -39.81 2.37
N GLU A 250 5.96 -40.46 2.21
CA GLU A 250 4.62 -40.02 2.57
C GLU A 250 4.46 -40.08 4.10
N ILE A 251 4.53 -38.93 4.78
CA ILE A 251 4.21 -38.86 6.22
C ILE A 251 2.69 -38.65 6.35
N VAL A 252 2.00 -39.77 6.55
CA VAL A 252 0.63 -39.82 7.07
C VAL A 252 0.69 -39.49 8.57
N VAL A 253 0.30 -38.26 8.95
CA VAL A 253 0.03 -37.94 10.35
C VAL A 253 -1.47 -38.13 10.62
N GLU A 254 -1.73 -39.20 11.35
CA GLU A 254 -3.00 -39.59 11.97
C GLU A 254 -3.49 -38.48 12.91
N LEU A 255 -4.60 -37.83 12.56
CA LEU A 255 -5.33 -36.89 13.41
C LEU A 255 -6.30 -37.68 14.29
N THR A 256 -5.90 -37.99 15.53
CA THR A 256 -6.82 -38.50 16.54
C THR A 256 -7.63 -37.36 17.17
N GLU A 257 -8.94 -37.46 16.99
CA GLU A 257 -10.01 -36.67 17.58
C GLU A 257 -9.98 -36.70 19.12
N THR A 258 -10.19 -35.55 19.75
CA THR A 258 -11.02 -35.44 20.96
C THR A 258 -11.63 -34.04 21.02
N VAL A 259 -12.89 -33.91 20.59
CA VAL A 259 -13.72 -32.70 20.78
C VAL A 259 -14.65 -32.95 21.97
N PRO A 260 -14.64 -32.11 23.02
CA PRO A 260 -15.71 -32.12 24.01
C PRO A 260 -16.94 -31.38 23.47
N ASN A 261 -18.04 -32.13 23.54
CA ASN A 261 -19.42 -31.81 23.20
C ASN A 261 -19.89 -30.49 23.88
N VAL A 262 -20.04 -29.42 23.11
CA VAL A 262 -20.73 -28.19 23.55
C VAL A 262 -22.09 -28.15 22.87
N VAL A 263 -23.11 -28.26 23.71
CA VAL A 263 -24.53 -28.11 23.38
C VAL A 263 -24.76 -26.70 22.83
N ILE A 264 -25.14 -26.61 21.56
CA ILE A 264 -25.62 -25.37 20.93
C ILE A 264 -27.14 -25.51 20.78
N GLU A 265 -27.88 -24.65 21.47
CA GLU A 265 -29.30 -24.44 21.24
C GLU A 265 -29.51 -23.85 19.83
N GLU A 266 -30.25 -24.59 19.01
CA GLU A 266 -30.61 -24.24 17.65
C GLU A 266 -31.75 -23.19 17.66
N VAL A 267 -31.37 -21.91 17.58
CA VAL A 267 -32.33 -20.82 17.30
C VAL A 267 -32.48 -20.69 15.80
N THR A 268 -33.47 -21.42 15.26
CA THR A 268 -33.94 -21.29 13.88
C THR A 268 -34.51 -19.88 13.63
N ALA A 269 -33.82 -19.09 12.82
CA ALA A 269 -34.35 -17.86 12.22
C ALA A 269 -34.41 -18.03 10.68
N PRO A 270 -35.46 -17.52 10.02
CA PRO A 270 -35.72 -17.81 8.62
C PRO A 270 -34.70 -17.15 7.68
N ALA A 271 -34.33 -17.90 6.64
CA ALA A 271 -33.47 -17.47 5.54
C ALA A 271 -34.07 -16.26 4.83
N VAL A 272 -33.37 -15.12 4.91
CA VAL A 272 -33.59 -13.97 4.02
C VAL A 272 -32.55 -14.07 2.92
N GLU A 273 -33.00 -14.36 1.70
CA GLU A 273 -32.19 -14.24 0.49
C GLU A 273 -31.81 -12.77 0.30
N VAL A 274 -30.52 -12.44 0.47
CA VAL A 274 -30.00 -11.12 0.16
C VAL A 274 -29.27 -11.20 -1.18
N SER A 275 -29.90 -10.66 -2.21
CA SER A 275 -29.33 -10.45 -3.54
C SER A 275 -28.10 -9.53 -3.46
N PRO A 276 -26.99 -9.82 -4.16
CA PRO A 276 -25.87 -8.91 -4.27
C PRO A 276 -26.15 -7.87 -5.37
N PHE A 277 -25.81 -6.60 -5.09
CA PHE A 277 -25.87 -5.43 -6.00
C PHE A 277 -27.25 -4.78 -6.25
N SER A 278 -27.55 -3.76 -5.45
CA SER A 278 -28.24 -2.56 -5.93
C SER A 278 -27.53 -1.32 -5.37
N THR A 279 -26.62 -0.75 -6.15
CA THR A 279 -26.15 0.62 -5.99
C THR A 279 -27.26 1.54 -6.51
N ASN A 280 -28.20 1.96 -5.65
CA ASN A 280 -28.98 3.22 -5.78
C ASN A 280 -30.07 3.41 -4.69
N ASP A 281 -29.78 3.14 -3.41
CA ASP A 281 -30.68 3.56 -2.32
C ASP A 281 -29.95 4.48 -1.34
N ILE A 282 -29.93 5.77 -1.72
CA ILE A 282 -29.84 6.87 -0.76
C ILE A 282 -31.25 7.00 -0.18
N PRO A 283 -31.52 6.78 1.12
CA PRO A 283 -32.79 7.17 1.69
C PRO A 283 -32.88 8.69 1.62
N ALA A 284 -33.83 9.17 0.82
CA ALA A 284 -34.29 10.54 0.81
C ALA A 284 -34.64 10.96 2.24
N ALA A 285 -34.26 12.19 2.58
CA ALA A 285 -34.46 12.81 3.87
C ALA A 285 -35.85 12.54 4.47
N GLU A 286 -35.88 11.99 5.68
CA GLU A 286 -36.99 12.24 6.60
C GLU A 286 -36.95 13.74 6.97
N LEU A 287 -37.81 14.50 6.28
CA LEU A 287 -38.19 15.86 6.65
C LEU A 287 -38.86 15.81 8.03
N ILE A 288 -38.10 16.19 9.06
CA ILE A 288 -38.65 16.54 10.37
C ILE A 288 -39.50 17.80 10.18
N VAL A 289 -40.82 17.64 10.31
CA VAL A 289 -41.77 18.76 10.38
C VAL A 289 -41.61 19.42 11.75
N LEU A 290 -41.17 20.67 11.78
CA LEU A 290 -41.17 21.50 12.99
C LEU A 290 -42.60 21.93 13.34
N PRO A 291 -42.98 21.97 14.63
CA PRO A 291 -44.27 22.51 15.05
C PRO A 291 -44.33 24.02 14.81
N ALA A 292 -45.49 24.48 14.34
CA ALA A 292 -45.79 25.90 14.20
C ALA A 292 -46.18 26.48 15.57
N GLU A 293 -45.43 27.49 16.01
CA GLU A 293 -45.87 28.55 16.94
C GLU A 293 -45.41 29.91 16.41
#